data_AF-A0A165XAU5-F1
#
_entry.id   AF-A0A165XAU5-F1
#
_cell.length_a   1.000
_cell.length_b   1.000
_cell.length_c   1.000
_cell.angle_alpha   90.00
_cell.angle_beta   90.00
_cell.angle_gamma   90.00
#
_symmetry.space_group_name_H-M   'P 1'
#
loop_
_entity.id
_entity.type
_entity.pdbx_description
1 polymer ?
#
loop_
_entity_poly.entity_id
_entity_poly.type
_entity_poly.pdbx_seq_one_letter_code
_entity_poly.pdbx_strand_id
1 'polypeptide(L)'
;MRDFRNVQEWHRGVSQSDLAGNTRLVLFALSLFTDRIGAAVWPSVGTLADRTGLSRPSVMKHLKLAEDADWINIKRHDANGARLKRNEYSLKSPEVGGAA
;
A
#
# COMPACT_ATOMS: atom_id res chain seq x y z
N MET A 1 13.55 11.54 8.79
CA MET A 1 12.08 11.60 9.03
C MET A 1 11.41 11.75 7.68
N ARG A 2 10.57 10.83 7.26
CA ARG A 2 9.75 10.99 6.05
C ARG A 2 8.36 11.35 6.59
N ASP A 3 7.95 12.60 6.44
CA ASP A 3 6.61 13.04 6.81
C ASP A 3 5.90 13.37 5.50
N PHE A 4 4.88 12.59 5.14
CA PHE A 4 4.10 12.82 3.93
C PHE A 4 2.82 13.55 4.29
N ARG A 5 2.76 14.84 4.00
CA ARG A 5 1.60 15.68 4.34
C ARG A 5 0.42 15.44 3.40
N ASN A 6 0.68 14.89 2.23
CA ASN A 6 -0.31 14.57 1.21
C ASN A 6 0.19 13.44 0.30
N VAL A 7 -0.70 12.96 -0.57
CA VAL A 7 -0.41 11.87 -1.51
C VAL A 7 0.67 12.23 -2.53
N GLN A 8 0.85 13.51 -2.90
CA GLN A 8 1.88 13.93 -3.85
C GLN A 8 3.29 13.82 -3.26
N GLU A 9 3.48 14.21 -2.00
CA GLU A 9 4.75 14.00 -1.30
C GLU A 9 5.06 12.52 -1.11
N TRP A 10 4.03 11.72 -0.82
CA TRP A 10 4.15 10.26 -0.76
C TRP A 10 4.55 9.67 -2.12
N HIS A 11 3.96 10.12 -3.23
CA HIS A 11 4.35 9.70 -4.58
C HIS A 11 5.82 9.98 -4.88
N ARG A 12 6.30 11.18 -4.51
CA ARG A 12 7.72 11.54 -4.65
C ARG A 12 8.59 10.59 -3.84
N GLY A 13 8.23 10.32 -2.59
CA GLY A 13 8.89 9.34 -1.75
C GLY A 13 8.96 7.95 -2.40
N VAL A 14 7.84 7.43 -2.92
CA VAL A 14 7.80 6.13 -3.61
C VAL A 14 8.72 6.15 -4.82
N SER A 15 8.68 7.22 -5.64
CA SER A 15 9.51 7.34 -6.84
C SER A 15 11.02 7.31 -6.57
N GLN A 16 11.44 7.78 -5.39
CA GLN A 16 12.83 7.83 -4.95
C GLN A 16 13.25 6.63 -4.09
N SER A 17 12.36 5.68 -3.85
CA SER A 17 12.64 4.50 -3.03
C SER A 17 13.42 3.42 -3.78
N ASP A 18 14.18 2.61 -3.05
CA ASP A 18 14.89 1.44 -3.58
C ASP A 18 13.99 0.22 -3.82
N LEU A 19 12.67 0.40 -3.73
CA LEU A 19 11.70 -0.65 -4.02
C LEU A 19 11.81 -1.14 -5.46
N ALA A 20 11.51 -2.41 -5.71
CA ALA A 20 11.39 -2.93 -7.06
C ALA A 20 10.37 -2.11 -7.88
N GLY A 21 10.63 -1.94 -9.19
CA GLY A 21 9.78 -1.13 -10.06
C GLY A 21 8.30 -1.53 -10.01
N ASN A 22 8.01 -2.83 -9.99
CA ASN A 22 6.65 -3.36 -9.87
C ASN A 22 6.01 -3.06 -8.50
N THR A 23 6.79 -2.99 -7.42
CA THR A 23 6.28 -2.57 -6.10
C THR A 23 5.84 -1.11 -6.15
N ARG A 24 6.67 -0.22 -6.72
CA ARG A 24 6.32 1.19 -6.91
C ARG A 24 5.07 1.35 -7.79
N LEU A 25 4.98 0.57 -8.88
CA LEU A 25 3.81 0.58 -9.76
C LEU A 25 2.52 0.20 -9.01
N VAL A 26 2.55 -0.87 -8.21
CA VAL A 26 1.41 -1.29 -7.38
C VAL A 26 1.04 -0.21 -6.37
N LEU A 27 2.03 0.45 -5.75
CA LEU A 27 1.82 1.55 -4.82
C LEU A 27 1.16 2.76 -5.48
N PHE A 28 1.61 3.15 -6.68
CA PHE A 28 0.94 4.20 -7.44
C PHE A 28 -0.50 3.82 -7.81
N ALA A 29 -0.74 2.59 -8.28
CA ALA A 29 -2.09 2.13 -8.59
C ALA A 29 -3.03 2.14 -7.36
N LEU A 30 -2.53 1.73 -6.19
CA LEU A 30 -3.29 1.79 -4.94
C LEU A 30 -3.60 3.23 -4.51
N SER A 31 -2.65 4.14 -4.67
CA SER A 31 -2.84 5.54 -4.29
C SER A 31 -3.94 6.25 -5.09
N LEU A 32 -4.34 5.73 -6.26
CA LEU A 32 -5.45 6.28 -7.04
C LEU A 32 -6.82 6.16 -6.34
N PHE A 33 -6.91 5.37 -5.28
CA PHE A 33 -8.15 5.16 -4.51
C PHE A 33 -8.29 6.09 -3.30
N THR A 34 -7.31 6.95 -3.03
CA THR A 34 -7.35 7.89 -1.90
C THR A 34 -6.65 9.21 -2.22
N ASP A 35 -7.20 10.31 -1.75
CA ASP A 35 -6.55 11.64 -1.75
C ASP A 35 -5.77 11.93 -0.46
N ARG A 36 -5.90 11.06 0.56
CA ARG A 36 -5.36 11.27 1.91
C ARG A 36 -4.49 10.11 2.39
N ILE A 37 -3.37 10.44 3.03
CA ILE A 37 -2.52 9.47 3.74
C ILE A 37 -3.28 8.88 4.92
N GLY A 38 -3.14 7.58 5.16
CA GLY A 38 -3.83 6.87 6.24
C GLY A 38 -5.31 6.57 6.02
N ALA A 39 -5.95 7.12 4.97
CA ALA A 39 -7.32 6.74 4.65
C ALA A 39 -7.41 5.29 4.18
N ALA A 40 -8.40 4.57 4.70
CA ALA A 40 -8.68 3.18 4.38
C ALA A 40 -9.35 3.07 2.99
N VAL A 41 -8.88 2.12 2.19
CA VAL A 41 -9.42 1.78 0.87
C VAL A 41 -9.51 0.25 0.70
N TRP A 42 -10.46 -0.23 -0.10
CA TRP A 42 -10.72 -1.67 -0.29
C TRP A 42 -10.70 -2.14 -1.76
N PRO A 43 -9.73 -1.72 -2.60
CA PRO A 43 -9.62 -2.25 -3.95
C PRO A 43 -9.34 -3.76 -3.90
N SER A 44 -9.94 -4.50 -4.82
CA SER A 44 -9.64 -5.92 -4.94
C SER A 44 -8.27 -6.14 -5.59
N VAL A 45 -7.63 -7.28 -5.33
CA VAL A 45 -6.39 -7.67 -6.03
C VAL A 45 -6.60 -7.72 -7.54
N GLY A 46 -7.79 -8.13 -8.01
CA GLY A 46 -8.15 -8.11 -9.43
C GLY A 46 -8.14 -6.69 -10.00
N THR A 47 -8.75 -5.74 -9.30
CA THR A 47 -8.75 -4.33 -9.71
C THR A 47 -7.33 -3.75 -9.81
N LEU A 48 -6.46 -4.08 -8.85
CA LEU A 48 -5.06 -3.65 -8.88
C LEU A 48 -4.27 -4.33 -10.01
N ALA A 49 -4.55 -5.61 -10.30
CA ALA A 49 -3.99 -6.31 -11.44
C ALA A 49 -4.38 -5.62 -12.76
N ASP A 50 -5.66 -5.28 -12.94
CA ASP A 50 -6.14 -4.58 -14.13
C ASP A 50 -5.48 -3.20 -14.31
N ARG A 51 -5.29 -2.45 -13.20
CA ARG A 51 -4.64 -1.13 -13.23
C ARG A 51 -3.15 -1.17 -13.54
N THR A 52 -2.47 -2.25 -13.16
CA THR A 52 -1.01 -2.37 -13.27
C THR A 52 -0.57 -3.21 -14.47
N GLY A 53 -1.49 -3.99 -15.07
CA GLY A 53 -1.16 -5.00 -16.07
C GLY A 53 -0.41 -6.22 -15.50
N LEU A 54 -0.25 -6.31 -14.17
CA LEU A 54 0.43 -7.42 -13.52
C LEU A 54 -0.55 -8.58 -13.24
N SER A 55 -0.01 -9.79 -13.12
CA SER A 55 -0.80 -10.93 -12.65
C SER A 55 -1.22 -10.76 -11.18
N ARG A 56 -2.36 -11.33 -10.79
CA ARG A 56 -2.84 -11.30 -9.39
C ARG A 56 -1.80 -11.80 -8.38
N PRO A 57 -1.06 -12.91 -8.62
CA PRO A 57 0.01 -13.35 -7.73
C PRO A 57 1.13 -12.32 -7.60
N SER A 58 1.51 -11.66 -8.69
CA SER A 58 2.52 -10.60 -8.68
C SER A 58 2.06 -9.41 -7.84
N VAL A 59 0.81 -8.97 -8.01
CA VAL A 59 0.22 -7.89 -7.18
C VAL A 59 0.22 -8.27 -5.70
N MET A 60 -0.20 -9.48 -5.33
CA MET A 60 -0.18 -9.92 -3.93
C MET A 60 1.23 -9.94 -3.35
N LYS A 61 2.21 -10.43 -4.11
CA LYS A 61 3.63 -10.41 -3.73
C LYS A 61 4.11 -8.98 -3.48
N HIS A 62 3.84 -8.07 -4.41
CA HIS A 62 4.31 -6.69 -4.34
C HIS A 62 3.59 -5.86 -3.26
N LEU A 63 2.30 -6.12 -2.99
CA LEU A 63 1.61 -5.56 -1.83
C LEU A 63 2.27 -6.01 -0.52
N LYS A 64 2.64 -7.29 -0.41
CA LYS A 64 3.33 -7.80 0.78
C LYS A 64 4.72 -7.14 0.96
N LEU A 65 5.50 -7.03 -0.11
CA LEU A 65 6.78 -6.32 -0.08
C LEU A 65 6.64 -4.85 0.30
N ALA A 66 5.57 -4.17 -0.14
CA ALA A 66 5.32 -2.79 0.24
C ALA A 66 4.92 -2.64 1.72
N GLU A 67 4.13 -3.59 2.25
CA GLU A 67 3.80 -3.67 3.68
C GLU A 67 5.06 -3.91 4.52
N ASP A 68 5.90 -4.87 4.12
CA ASP A 68 7.15 -5.21 4.83
C ASP A 68 8.17 -4.06 4.79
N ALA A 69 8.11 -3.22 3.76
CA ALA A 69 8.90 -1.99 3.64
C ALA A 69 8.24 -0.74 4.26
N ASP A 70 7.15 -0.93 5.00
CA ASP A 70 6.40 0.08 5.76
C ASP A 70 5.82 1.24 4.91
N TRP A 71 5.48 0.99 3.64
CA TRP A 71 4.84 1.99 2.77
C TRP A 71 3.32 1.99 2.88
N ILE A 72 2.72 0.87 3.29
CA ILE A 72 1.28 0.68 3.44
C ILE A 72 0.99 -0.20 4.66
N ASN A 73 -0.24 -0.10 5.16
CA ASN A 73 -0.79 -1.09 6.09
C ASN A 73 -1.80 -1.98 5.35
N ILE A 74 -1.84 -3.28 5.64
CA ILE A 74 -2.84 -4.21 5.11
C ILE A 74 -3.58 -4.88 6.27
N LYS A 75 -4.79 -4.39 6.55
CA LYS A 75 -5.67 -5.02 7.53
C LYS A 75 -6.46 -6.15 6.85
N ARG A 76 -6.32 -7.35 7.42
CA ARG A 76 -6.91 -8.60 6.90
C ARG A 76 -8.03 -9.15 7.79
N HIS A 77 -8.11 -8.69 9.03
CA HIS A 77 -9.07 -9.12 10.04
C HIS A 77 -9.84 -7.93 10.60
N ASP A 78 -11.08 -8.16 11.02
CA ASP A 78 -11.85 -7.17 11.78
C ASP A 78 -11.45 -7.15 13.27
N ALA A 79 -12.11 -6.31 14.06
CA ALA A 79 -11.84 -6.17 15.49
C ALA A 79 -12.14 -7.44 16.30
N ASN A 80 -12.97 -8.35 15.76
CA ASN A 80 -13.32 -9.62 16.38
C ASN A 80 -12.43 -10.77 15.88
N GLY A 81 -11.40 -10.48 15.07
CA GLY A 81 -10.49 -11.47 14.49
C GLY A 81 -11.04 -12.19 13.25
N ALA A 82 -12.27 -11.88 12.82
CA ALA A 82 -12.84 -12.51 11.63
C ALA A 82 -12.16 -11.97 10.36
N ARG A 83 -11.90 -12.86 9.40
CA ARG A 83 -11.23 -12.49 8.14
C ARG A 83 -12.13 -11.57 7.33
N LEU A 84 -11.59 -10.43 6.90
CA LEU A 84 -12.32 -9.49 6.06
C LEU A 84 -12.59 -10.10 4.67
N LYS A 85 -13.77 -9.79 4.11
CA LYS A 85 -14.12 -10.17 2.73
C LYS A 85 -13.17 -9.57 1.69
N ARG A 86 -12.61 -8.40 2.01
CA ARG A 86 -11.57 -7.71 1.25
C ARG A 86 -10.57 -7.13 2.21
N ASN A 87 -9.29 -7.19 1.85
CA ASN A 87 -8.27 -6.50 2.60
C ASN A 87 -8.55 -4.99 2.57
N GLU A 88 -8.28 -4.35 3.70
CA GLU A 88 -8.27 -2.92 3.84
C GLU A 88 -6.82 -2.45 3.74
N TYR A 89 -6.59 -1.44 2.91
CA TYR A 89 -5.28 -0.86 2.66
C TYR A 89 -5.28 0.59 3.11
N SER A 90 -4.17 1.07 3.64
CA SER A 90 -3.94 2.50 3.84
C SER A 90 -2.50 2.87 3.52
N LEU A 91 -2.31 4.06 2.93
CA LEU A 91 -0.97 4.60 2.68
C LEU A 91 -0.36 5.00 4.01
N LYS A 92 0.86 4.53 4.30
CA LYS A 92 1.58 4.93 5.51
C LYS A 92 2.40 6.18 5.27
N SER A 93 2.42 7.05 6.27
CA SER A 93 3.58 7.89 6.56
C SER A 93 4.52 7.04 7.41
N PRO A 94 5.83 7.01 7.14
CA PRO A 94 6.73 6.16 7.91
C PRO A 94 6.82 6.70 9.34
N GLU A 95 6.33 5.89 10.26
CA GLU A 95 6.52 6.10 11.68
C GLU A 95 7.90 5.54 12.07
N VAL A 96 8.58 6.24 12.97
CA VAL A 96 9.89 5.85 13.50
C VAL A 96 9.82 4.39 13.94
N GLY A 97 10.78 3.58 13.46
CA GLY A 97 10.84 2.15 13.73
C GLY A 97 10.57 1.84 15.21
N GLY A 98 9.42 1.22 15.46
CA GLY A 98 9.15 0.52 16.71
C GLY A 98 9.85 -0.82 16.67
N ALA A 99 11.17 -0.82 16.89
CA ALA A 99 11.78 -1.93 17.60
C ALA A 99 11.11 -1.97 18.98
N ALA A 100 10.32 -3.02 19.22
CA ALA A 100 10.04 -3.50 20.56
C ALA A 100 11.14 -4.49 20.94
#